data_AF-A0A3D4JWX7-F1
#
_entry.id   AF-A0A3D4JWX7-F1
#
_cell.length_a   1.000
_cell.length_b   1.000
_cell.length_c   1.000
_cell.angle_alpha   90.00
_cell.angle_beta   90.00
_cell.angle_gamma   90.00
#
_symmetry.space_group_name_H-M   'P 1'
#
loop_
_entity.id
_entity.type
_entity.pdbx_description
1 polymer ?
#
loop_
_entity_poly.entity_id
_entity_poly.type
_entity_poly.pdbx_seq_one_letter_code
_entity_poly.pdbx_strand_id
1 'polypeptide(L)'
;DEYGFTHQYPKEKLVPKISDFYENTPIIKKAEPKKVISKAHQKNHLVLDLHFHNLVKNPNDYTSFERLFIQKERLVETINFCRKHNLKRLEIVHGIGDGVLQKMVFDTLESQTNVDFYNKEILHHQSGAVMVEFH
;
A
#
# COMPACT_ATOMS: atom_id res chain seq x y z
N ASP A 1 2.05 -11.29 52.97
CA ASP A 1 1.66 -10.92 51.58
C ASP A 1 0.15 -11.17 51.44
N GLU A 2 -0.44 -11.05 50.24
CA GLU A 2 -1.89 -11.27 49.99
C GLU A 2 -2.37 -12.70 50.35
N TYR A 3 -1.43 -13.61 50.65
CA TYR A 3 -1.69 -14.98 51.06
C TYR A 3 -1.43 -15.20 52.56
N GLY A 4 -1.22 -14.13 53.34
CA GLY A 4 -1.09 -14.19 54.80
C GLY A 4 0.30 -14.58 55.33
N PHE A 5 1.33 -14.68 54.48
CA PHE A 5 2.68 -14.99 54.94
C PHE A 5 3.39 -13.77 55.51
N THR A 6 4.09 -13.95 56.63
CA THR A 6 4.99 -12.95 57.21
C THR A 6 6.39 -13.14 56.65
N HIS A 7 6.97 -12.06 56.12
CA HIS A 7 8.33 -12.05 55.59
C HIS A 7 9.22 -11.20 56.49
N GLN A 8 10.33 -11.76 56.96
CA GLN A 8 11.35 -11.02 57.70
C GLN A 8 12.48 -10.64 56.75
N TYR A 9 12.85 -9.37 56.73
CA TYR A 9 13.95 -8.86 55.92
C TYR A 9 14.99 -8.19 56.80
N PRO A 10 16.29 -8.48 56.61
CA PRO A 10 17.36 -7.76 57.27
C PRO A 10 17.37 -6.30 56.81
N LYS A 11 17.67 -5.39 57.73
CA LYS A 11 17.58 -3.93 57.52
C LYS A 11 18.39 -3.44 56.31
N GLU A 12 19.52 -4.07 56.02
CA GLU A 12 20.40 -3.75 54.89
C GLU A 12 19.75 -3.98 53.52
N LYS A 13 18.73 -4.84 53.44
CA LYS A 13 17.99 -5.13 52.21
C LYS A 13 16.74 -4.25 52.05
N LEU A 14 16.48 -3.35 53.00
CA LEU A 14 15.38 -2.41 52.93
C LEU A 14 15.87 -1.10 52.30
N VAL A 15 15.15 -0.62 51.29
CA VAL A 15 15.36 0.70 50.71
C VAL A 15 14.16 1.59 51.05
N PRO A 16 14.35 2.88 51.37
CA PRO A 16 13.25 3.81 51.59
C PRO A 16 12.37 3.88 50.34
N LYS A 17 11.07 3.69 50.51
CA LYS A 17 10.09 3.91 49.44
C LYS A 17 9.90 5.41 49.27
N ILE A 18 10.73 6.02 48.44
CA ILE A 18 10.62 7.43 48.06
C ILE A 18 9.91 7.50 46.71
N SER A 19 8.72 8.11 46.69
CA SER A 19 7.86 8.27 45.51
C SER A 19 8.56 9.00 44.37
N ASP A 20 9.42 9.95 44.72
CA ASP A 20 9.91 10.99 43.81
C ASP A 20 11.00 10.51 42.85
N PHE A 21 11.59 9.32 43.11
CA PHE A 21 12.66 8.78 42.26
C PHE A 21 12.23 8.46 40.83
N TYR A 22 10.94 8.24 40.60
CA TYR A 22 10.42 7.74 39.32
C TYR A 22 9.61 8.77 38.54
N GLU A 23 9.29 9.93 39.12
CA GLU A 23 8.42 10.93 38.48
C GLU A 23 9.11 11.64 37.31
N ASN A 24 10.44 11.79 37.35
CA ASN A 24 11.20 12.58 36.39
C ASN A 24 12.04 11.76 35.41
N THR A 25 11.81 10.44 35.31
CA THR A 25 12.55 9.62 34.34
C THR A 25 11.88 9.74 32.96
N PRO A 26 12.54 10.37 31.96
CA PRO A 26 11.95 10.45 30.63
C PRO A 26 11.84 9.04 30.05
N ILE A 27 10.61 8.64 29.70
CA ILE A 27 10.34 7.35 29.04
C ILE A 27 10.84 7.47 27.59
N ILE A 28 12.11 7.16 27.36
CA ILE A 28 12.70 7.18 26.01
C ILE A 28 12.25 5.90 25.29
N LYS A 29 11.17 5.98 24.50
CA LYS A 29 10.80 4.92 23.56
C LYS A 29 11.89 4.78 22.49
N LYS A 30 12.72 3.73 22.60
CA LYS A 30 13.65 3.36 21.53
C LYS A 30 12.85 2.96 20.29
N ALA A 31 13.16 3.54 19.14
CA ALA A 31 12.56 3.14 17.88
C ALA A 31 12.96 1.70 17.55
N GLU A 32 11.98 0.84 17.29
CA GLU A 32 12.25 -0.54 16.89
C GLU A 32 12.91 -0.56 15.50
N PRO A 33 13.90 -1.45 15.27
CA PRO A 33 14.50 -1.61 13.96
C PRO A 33 13.45 -2.10 12.96
N LYS A 34 13.32 -1.41 11.82
CA LYS A 34 12.44 -1.82 10.73
C LYS A 34 12.88 -3.20 10.23
N LYS A 35 11.97 -4.19 10.29
CA LYS A 35 12.22 -5.53 9.75
C LYS A 35 12.56 -5.44 8.26
N VAL A 36 13.67 -6.07 7.85
CA VAL A 36 14.04 -6.19 6.43
C VAL A 36 13.16 -7.27 5.81
N ILE A 37 12.25 -6.88 4.91
CA ILE A 37 11.36 -7.80 4.22
C ILE A 37 11.98 -8.17 2.87
N SER A 38 12.03 -9.47 2.56
CA SER A 38 12.52 -9.96 1.27
C SER A 38 11.62 -9.48 0.12
N LYS A 39 12.18 -9.36 -1.10
CA LYS A 39 11.41 -8.93 -2.29
C LYS A 39 10.19 -9.82 -2.55
N ALA A 40 10.27 -11.12 -2.27
CA ALA A 40 9.16 -12.06 -2.42
C ALA A 40 8.02 -11.82 -1.41
N HIS A 41 8.32 -11.23 -0.25
CA HIS A 41 7.33 -10.90 0.77
C HIS A 41 6.95 -9.41 0.79
N GLN A 42 7.47 -8.59 -0.13
CA GLN A 42 7.04 -7.21 -0.25
C GLN A 42 5.59 -7.16 -0.72
N LYS A 43 4.72 -6.64 0.14
CA LYS A 43 3.30 -6.41 -0.16
C LYS A 43 3.05 -5.08 -0.86
N ASN A 44 4.07 -4.23 -0.96
CA ASN A 44 3.95 -2.92 -1.57
C ASN A 44 3.78 -3.09 -3.09
N HIS A 45 2.71 -2.52 -3.62
CA HIS A 45 2.44 -2.43 -5.06
C HIS A 45 2.49 -0.96 -5.48
N LEU A 46 2.85 -0.71 -6.73
CA LEU A 46 2.63 0.61 -7.33
C LEU A 46 1.13 0.79 -7.56
N VAL A 47 0.59 1.98 -7.31
CA VAL A 47 -0.81 2.31 -7.61
C VAL A 47 -0.83 3.32 -8.75
N LEU A 48 -1.56 3.00 -9.80
CA LEU A 48 -1.84 3.88 -10.93
C LEU A 48 -3.34 4.22 -10.92
N ASP A 49 -3.65 5.48 -10.64
CA ASP A 49 -4.99 6.00 -10.76
C ASP A 49 -5.21 6.61 -12.15
N LEU A 50 -6.13 6.02 -12.92
CA LEU A 50 -6.49 6.46 -14.28
C LEU A 50 -7.67 7.42 -14.32
N HIS A 51 -8.23 7.86 -13.19
CA HIS A 51 -9.24 8.93 -13.21
C HIS A 51 -8.66 10.17 -13.89
N PHE A 52 -9.32 10.65 -14.94
CA PHE A 52 -8.74 11.64 -15.85
C PHE A 52 -8.31 12.95 -15.18
N HIS A 53 -9.01 13.37 -14.11
CA HIS A 53 -8.69 14.54 -13.31
C HIS A 53 -7.30 14.48 -12.66
N ASN A 54 -6.75 13.27 -12.46
CA ASN A 54 -5.42 13.06 -11.88
C ASN A 54 -4.31 13.07 -12.94
N LEU A 55 -4.66 13.01 -14.23
CA LEU A 55 -3.69 12.89 -15.32
C LEU A 55 -3.35 14.24 -15.95
N VAL A 56 -4.25 15.22 -15.88
CA VAL A 56 -4.09 16.53 -16.52
C VAL A 56 -4.55 17.67 -15.61
N LYS A 57 -4.03 18.89 -15.83
CA LYS A 57 -4.40 20.08 -15.04
C LYS A 57 -5.82 20.57 -15.32
N ASN A 58 -6.22 20.57 -16.59
CA ASN A 58 -7.51 21.09 -17.06
C ASN A 58 -8.29 20.00 -17.80
N PRO A 59 -9.11 19.20 -17.11
CA PRO A 59 -9.80 18.07 -17.72
C PRO A 59 -10.77 18.46 -18.84
N ASN A 60 -11.37 19.65 -18.76
CA ASN A 60 -12.41 20.11 -19.68
C ASN A 60 -11.89 20.47 -21.07
N ASP A 61 -10.58 20.63 -21.25
CA ASP A 61 -9.97 20.99 -22.53
C ASP A 61 -9.89 19.81 -23.51
N TYR A 62 -10.32 18.62 -23.09
CA TYR A 62 -10.14 17.37 -23.82
C TYR A 62 -11.48 16.69 -24.15
N THR A 63 -11.59 16.25 -25.40
CA THR A 63 -12.67 15.39 -25.90
C THR A 63 -12.59 13.99 -25.31
N SER A 64 -13.71 13.25 -25.27
CA SER A 64 -13.74 11.89 -24.72
C SER A 64 -12.71 10.94 -25.34
N PHE A 65 -12.44 11.08 -26.64
CA PHE A 65 -11.42 10.29 -27.33
C PHE A 65 -10.01 10.61 -26.84
N GLU A 66 -9.67 11.90 -26.75
CA GLU A 66 -8.36 12.34 -26.25
C GLU A 66 -8.14 11.91 -24.80
N ARG A 67 -9.17 11.99 -23.96
CA ARG A 67 -9.12 11.51 -22.57
C ARG A 67 -8.73 10.04 -22.50
N LEU A 68 -9.42 9.20 -23.27
CA LEU A 68 -9.17 7.76 -23.30
C LEU A 68 -7.78 7.43 -23.86
N PHE A 69 -7.33 8.18 -24.87
CA PHE A 69 -5.99 8.05 -25.43
C PHE A 69 -4.92 8.37 -24.39
N ILE A 70 -5.02 9.50 -23.69
CA ILE A 70 -4.07 9.89 -22.61
C ILE A 70 -4.04 8.85 -21.49
N GLN A 71 -5.20 8.33 -21.09
CA GLN A 71 -5.30 7.27 -20.08
C GLN A 71 -4.58 5.99 -20.53
N LYS A 72 -4.74 5.60 -21.80
CA LYS A 72 -4.07 4.45 -22.40
C LYS A 72 -2.55 4.63 -22.45
N GLU A 73 -2.08 5.78 -22.92
CA GLU A 73 -0.65 6.10 -22.96
C GLU A 73 -0.05 6.01 -21.56
N ARG A 74 -0.72 6.61 -20.57
CA ARG A 74 -0.26 6.57 -19.17
C ARG A 74 -0.19 5.15 -18.61
N LEU A 75 -1.15 4.29 -18.97
CA LEU A 75 -1.14 2.88 -18.59
C LEU A 75 0.08 2.16 -19.17
N VAL A 76 0.32 2.30 -20.48
CA VAL A 76 1.46 1.67 -21.17
C VAL A 76 2.80 2.15 -20.61
N GLU A 77 2.96 3.46 -20.41
CA GLU A 77 4.15 4.04 -19.78
C GLU A 77 4.43 3.42 -18.41
N THR A 78 3.38 3.27 -17.59
CA THR A 78 3.51 2.75 -16.23
C THR A 78 3.85 1.27 -16.22
N ILE A 79 3.25 0.47 -17.11
CA ILE A 79 3.61 -0.94 -17.30
C ILE A 79 5.09 -1.06 -17.68
N ASN A 80 5.56 -0.23 -18.63
CA ASN A 80 6.96 -0.22 -19.05
C ASN A 80 7.90 0.23 -17.93
N PHE A 81 7.49 1.22 -17.13
CA PHE A 81 8.20 1.64 -15.93
C PHE A 81 8.33 0.49 -14.91
N CYS A 82 7.23 -0.22 -14.62
CA CYS A 82 7.25 -1.37 -13.73
C CYS A 82 8.23 -2.44 -14.19
N ARG A 83 8.23 -2.77 -15.49
CA ARG A 83 9.18 -3.73 -16.07
C ARG A 83 10.62 -3.26 -15.96
N LYS A 84 10.90 -2.00 -16.32
CA LYS A 84 12.24 -1.40 -16.26
C LYS A 84 12.82 -1.40 -14.85
N HIS A 85 11.98 -1.23 -13.83
CA HIS A 85 12.37 -1.18 -12.44
C HIS A 85 12.14 -2.49 -11.67
N ASN A 86 11.76 -3.56 -12.38
CA ASN A 86 11.49 -4.89 -11.85
C ASN A 86 10.50 -4.86 -10.68
N LEU A 87 9.46 -4.02 -10.79
CA LEU A 87 8.37 -3.96 -9.81
C LEU A 87 7.49 -5.20 -9.96
N LYS A 88 7.16 -5.82 -8.83
CA LYS A 88 6.42 -7.09 -8.84
C LYS A 88 4.91 -6.93 -9.02
N ARG A 89 4.35 -5.81 -8.57
CA ARG A 89 2.90 -5.59 -8.56
C ARG A 89 2.52 -4.16 -8.93
N LEU A 90 1.46 -4.03 -9.74
CA LEU A 90 0.85 -2.76 -10.15
C LEU A 90 -0.67 -2.84 -10.00
N GLU A 91 -1.24 -1.98 -9.17
CA GLU A 91 -2.68 -1.80 -9.02
C GLU A 91 -3.12 -0.67 -9.95
N ILE A 92 -4.07 -0.97 -10.84
CA ILE A 92 -4.62 -0.01 -11.79
C ILE A 92 -6.05 0.31 -11.33
N VAL A 93 -6.31 1.56 -11.00
CA VAL A 93 -7.62 2.05 -10.60
C VAL A 93 -8.24 2.78 -11.78
N HIS A 94 -9.33 2.24 -12.34
CA HIS A 94 -10.05 2.83 -13.47
C HIS A 94 -11.47 3.30 -13.12
N GLY A 95 -11.97 2.96 -11.93
CA GLY A 95 -13.34 3.28 -11.51
C GLY A 95 -14.41 2.42 -12.19
N ILE A 96 -15.67 2.56 -11.77
CA ILE A 96 -16.77 1.68 -12.22
C ILE A 96 -17.26 2.10 -13.61
N GLY A 97 -17.75 3.34 -13.74
CA GLY A 97 -18.15 3.96 -15.01
C GLY A 97 -19.04 3.09 -15.92
N ASP A 98 -19.03 3.39 -17.22
CA ASP A 98 -19.76 2.63 -18.25
C ASP A 98 -18.93 1.45 -18.83
N GLY A 99 -17.81 1.10 -18.19
CA GLY A 99 -16.94 0.00 -18.61
C GLY A 99 -15.97 0.31 -19.77
N VAL A 100 -16.03 1.48 -20.39
CA VAL A 100 -15.12 1.86 -21.50
C VAL A 100 -13.66 1.82 -21.07
N LEU A 101 -13.34 2.43 -19.92
CA LEU A 101 -11.97 2.47 -19.41
C LEU A 101 -11.52 1.09 -18.92
N GLN A 102 -12.41 0.33 -18.27
CA GLN A 102 -12.16 -1.05 -17.86
C GLN A 102 -11.77 -1.92 -19.06
N LYS A 103 -12.54 -1.83 -20.16
CA LYS A 103 -12.26 -2.57 -21.40
C LYS A 103 -10.91 -2.17 -21.98
N MET A 104 -10.61 -0.87 -22.07
CA MET A 104 -9.31 -0.39 -22.56
C MET A 104 -8.14 -0.95 -21.73
N VAL A 105 -8.27 -0.95 -20.40
CA VAL A 105 -7.26 -1.52 -19.50
C VAL A 105 -7.08 -3.02 -19.78
N PHE A 106 -8.18 -3.76 -19.86
CA PHE A 106 -8.17 -5.19 -20.12
C PHE A 106 -7.51 -5.53 -21.47
N ASP A 107 -7.96 -4.88 -22.56
CA ASP A 107 -7.39 -5.05 -23.91
C ASP A 107 -5.88 -4.75 -23.93
N THR A 108 -5.46 -3.74 -23.17
CA THR A 108 -4.03 -3.38 -23.04
C THR A 108 -3.26 -4.45 -22.29
N LEU A 109 -3.79 -4.98 -21.19
CA LEU A 109 -3.13 -6.02 -20.39
C LEU A 109 -3.09 -7.38 -21.09
N GLU A 110 -4.12 -7.77 -21.84
CA GLU A 110 -4.09 -9.01 -22.63
C GLU A 110 -2.98 -9.01 -23.70
N SER A 111 -2.65 -7.84 -24.24
CA SER A 111 -1.55 -7.71 -25.19
C SER A 111 -0.15 -7.81 -24.56
N GLN A 112 -0.06 -7.86 -23.23
CA GLN A 112 1.20 -7.91 -22.50
C GLN A 112 1.67 -9.35 -22.28
N THR A 113 2.95 -9.61 -22.51
CA THR A 113 3.59 -10.88 -22.14
C THR A 113 4.10 -10.85 -20.70
N ASN A 114 4.17 -12.02 -20.07
CA ASN A 114 4.75 -12.25 -18.74
C ASN A 114 4.09 -11.40 -17.63
N VAL A 115 2.78 -11.26 -17.70
CA VAL A 115 1.98 -10.65 -16.65
C VAL A 115 0.77 -11.53 -16.35
N ASP A 116 0.41 -11.63 -15.09
CA ASP A 116 -0.90 -12.13 -14.67
C ASP A 116 -1.70 -10.96 -14.12
N PHE A 117 -3.01 -10.94 -14.33
CA PHE A 117 -3.85 -9.89 -13.79
C PHE A 117 -5.23 -10.40 -13.40
N TYR A 118 -5.80 -9.78 -12.37
CA TYR A 118 -7.10 -10.15 -11.82
C TYR A 118 -7.80 -8.93 -11.23
N ASN A 119 -9.14 -8.95 -11.24
CA ASN A 119 -9.93 -7.94 -10.55
C ASN A 119 -9.79 -8.07 -9.04
N LYS A 120 -9.66 -6.94 -8.35
CA LYS A 120 -9.53 -6.93 -6.89
C LYS A 120 -10.84 -7.34 -6.20
N GLU A 121 -11.97 -7.06 -6.84
CA GLU A 121 -13.29 -7.48 -6.38
C GLU A 121 -13.83 -8.63 -7.24
N ILE A 122 -14.56 -9.54 -6.60
CA ILE A 122 -15.15 -10.73 -7.26
C ILE A 122 -16.24 -10.32 -8.26
N LEU A 123 -16.98 -9.24 -7.95
CA LEU A 123 -18.04 -8.73 -8.81
C LEU A 123 -17.44 -7.79 -9.86
N HIS A 124 -17.27 -8.30 -11.08
CA HIS A 124 -16.68 -7.55 -12.20
C HIS A 124 -17.32 -6.18 -12.45
N HIS A 125 -18.61 -6.02 -12.15
CA HIS A 125 -19.39 -4.80 -12.39
C HIS A 125 -19.20 -3.76 -11.29
N GLN A 126 -18.61 -4.16 -10.15
CA GLN A 126 -18.25 -3.30 -9.02
C GLN A 126 -16.73 -3.11 -8.93
N SER A 127 -15.96 -3.93 -9.63
CA SER A 127 -14.50 -3.83 -9.66
C SER A 127 -14.03 -2.57 -10.38
N GLY A 128 -13.66 -1.56 -9.60
CA GLY A 128 -13.00 -0.36 -10.10
C GLY A 128 -11.48 -0.45 -10.20
N ALA A 129 -10.90 -1.63 -9.92
CA ALA A 129 -9.46 -1.83 -9.88
C ALA A 129 -9.00 -3.23 -10.33
N VAL A 130 -7.86 -3.27 -11.01
CA VAL A 130 -7.19 -4.48 -11.48
C VAL A 130 -5.81 -4.59 -10.83
N MET A 131 -5.48 -5.77 -10.31
CA MET A 131 -4.16 -6.10 -9.81
C MET A 131 -3.36 -6.80 -10.90
N VAL A 132 -2.14 -6.34 -11.17
CA VAL A 132 -1.21 -6.93 -12.13
C VAL A 132 0.03 -7.43 -11.40
N GLU A 133 0.44 -8.66 -11.68
CA GLU A 133 1.68 -9.28 -11.21
C GLU A 133 2.64 -9.51 -12.38
N PHE A 134 3.89 -9.05 -12.24
CA PHE A 134 4.94 -9.19 -13.25
C PHE A 134 5.89 -10.34 -12.90
N HIS A 135 6.19 -11.18 -13.90
CA HIS A 135 7.11 -12.32 -13.76
C HIS A 135 8.57 -11.93 -13.98
#